data_AF-A0A1H8JH79-F1
#
_entry.id   AF-A0A1H8JH79-F1
#
_cell.length_a   1.000
_cell.length_b   1.000
_cell.length_c   1.000
_cell.angle_alpha   90.00
_cell.angle_beta   90.00
_cell.angle_gamma   90.00
#
_symmetry.space_group_name_H-M   'P 1'
#
loop_
_entity.id
_entity.type
_entity.pdbx_description
1 polymer ?
#
loop_
_entity_poly.entity_id
_entity_poly.type
_entity_poly.pdbx_seq_one_letter_code
_entity_poly.pdbx_strand_id
1 'polypeptide(L)'
;MLGQWLDWTLDGERPSPRIGRFPSGTYHLHGPGVLELTPNILRPEARACVFSAAIHGNETAPVELLGDWLSALAACRTFRCTVRY
;
A
#
# COMPACT_ATOMS: atom_id res chain seq x y z
N MET A 1 4.93 -10.59 -1.74
CA MET A 1 5.56 -9.36 -2.28
C MET A 1 4.54 -8.22 -2.17
N LEU A 2 4.93 -6.95 -2.03
CA LEU A 2 3.98 -5.83 -1.77
C LEU A 2 2.79 -5.80 -2.77
N GLY A 3 3.01 -6.17 -4.03
CA GLY A 3 1.96 -6.25 -5.07
C GLY A 3 0.94 -7.39 -4.90
N GLN A 4 1.22 -8.39 -4.05
CA GLN A 4 0.29 -9.49 -3.73
C GLN A 4 -0.60 -9.17 -2.52
N TRP A 5 -0.40 -8.01 -1.89
CA TRP A 5 -1.13 -7.65 -0.67
C TRP A 5 -2.64 -7.54 -0.90
N LEU A 6 -3.06 -7.05 -2.07
CA LEU A 6 -4.46 -6.94 -2.41
C LEU A 6 -5.11 -8.32 -2.50
N ASP A 7 -4.47 -9.25 -3.21
CA ASP A 7 -4.93 -10.64 -3.34
C ASP A 7 -5.04 -11.29 -1.96
N TRP A 8 -4.01 -11.18 -1.12
CA TRP A 8 -4.04 -11.69 0.26
C TRP A 8 -5.18 -11.12 1.09
N THR A 9 -5.50 -9.84 0.89
CA THR A 9 -6.59 -9.19 1.61
C THR A 9 -7.95 -9.71 1.15
N LEU A 10 -8.13 -9.89 -0.16
CA LEU A 10 -9.39 -10.37 -0.74
C LEU A 10 -9.63 -11.86 -0.43
N ASP A 11 -8.57 -12.66 -0.42
CA ASP A 11 -8.62 -14.09 -0.13
C ASP A 11 -8.64 -14.40 1.38
N GLY A 12 -8.52 -13.36 2.23
CA GLY A 12 -8.50 -13.50 3.69
C GLY A 12 -7.22 -14.15 4.23
N GLU A 13 -6.16 -14.18 3.43
CA GLU A 13 -4.87 -14.73 3.81
C GLU A 13 -4.19 -13.89 4.91
N ARG A 14 -3.39 -14.58 5.73
CA ARG A 14 -2.61 -13.97 6.82
C ARG A 14 -1.14 -14.26 6.59
N PRO A 15 -0.47 -13.54 5.69
CA PRO A 15 0.93 -13.79 5.37
C PRO A 15 1.82 -13.64 6.61
N SER A 16 2.78 -14.56 6.73
CA SER A 16 3.85 -14.53 7.72
C SER A 16 5.19 -14.63 6.96
N PRO A 17 6.15 -13.71 7.18
CA PRO A 17 6.16 -12.68 8.21
C PRO A 17 5.27 -11.47 7.90
N ARG A 18 4.75 -10.81 8.95
CA ARG A 18 3.95 -9.57 8.84
C ARG A 18 4.76 -8.31 8.56
N ILE A 19 6.08 -8.40 8.69
CA ILE A 19 7.01 -7.30 8.44
C ILE A 19 7.92 -7.72 7.29
N GLY A 20 8.18 -6.79 6.38
CA GLY A 20 9.16 -7.03 5.32
C GLY A 20 9.76 -5.74 4.78
N ARG A 21 10.55 -5.90 3.73
CA ARG A 21 11.27 -4.80 3.06
C ARG A 21 10.91 -4.75 1.60
N PHE A 22 10.98 -3.55 1.04
CA PHE A 22 10.97 -3.27 -0.39
C PHE A 22 12.09 -2.26 -0.69
N PRO A 23 12.47 -2.03 -1.96
CA PRO A 23 13.67 -1.25 -2.29
C PRO A 23 13.75 0.13 -1.64
N SER A 24 12.60 0.81 -1.46
CA SER A 24 12.52 2.16 -0.91
C SER A 24 12.02 2.24 0.54
N GLY A 25 11.79 1.11 1.23
CA GLY A 25 11.25 1.14 2.59
C GLY A 25 11.00 -0.21 3.26
N THR A 26 10.26 -0.13 4.37
CA THR A 26 9.72 -1.28 5.11
C THR A 26 8.21 -1.25 5.09
N TYR A 27 7.60 -2.44 5.19
CA TYR A 27 6.17 -2.56 5.35
C TYR A 27 5.80 -3.36 6.59
N HIS A 28 4.65 -3.05 7.17
CA HIS A 28 4.08 -3.76 8.29
C HIS A 28 2.58 -4.05 8.03
N LEU A 29 2.21 -5.32 8.13
CA LEU A 29 0.85 -5.83 8.01
C LEU A 29 0.22 -5.92 9.40
N HIS A 30 -0.54 -4.90 9.77
CA HIS A 30 -1.24 -4.86 11.06
C HIS A 30 -2.40 -5.86 11.10
N GLY A 31 -3.07 -6.07 9.97
CA GLY A 31 -4.16 -7.03 9.83
C GLY A 31 -4.69 -7.08 8.39
N PRO A 32 -5.77 -7.85 8.14
CA PRO A 32 -6.44 -7.87 6.84
C PRO A 32 -6.83 -6.45 6.40
N GLY A 33 -6.41 -6.03 5.21
CA GLY A 33 -6.72 -4.70 4.68
C GLY A 33 -5.99 -3.52 5.35
N VAL A 34 -5.06 -3.76 6.28
CA VAL A 34 -4.29 -2.69 6.95
C VAL A 34 -2.80 -2.88 6.74
N LEU A 35 -2.22 -2.02 5.90
CA LEU A 35 -0.81 -1.98 5.51
C LEU A 35 -0.20 -0.63 5.86
N GLU A 36 0.91 -0.65 6.59
CA GLU A 36 1.74 0.51 6.86
C GLU A 36 3.02 0.45 6.03
N LEU A 37 3.41 1.58 5.44
CA LEU A 37 4.64 1.74 4.65
C LEU A 37 5.50 2.84 5.27
N THR A 38 6.75 2.51 5.57
CA THR A 38 7.73 3.48 6.08
C THR A 38 8.87 3.61 5.07
N PRO A 39 9.12 4.80 4.49
CA PRO A 39 10.24 4.98 3.57
C PRO A 39 11.58 4.95 4.32
N ASN A 40 12.64 4.50 3.64
CA ASN A 40 14.00 4.47 4.20
C ASN A 40 14.55 5.88 4.52
N ILE A 41 14.06 6.91 3.81
CA ILE A 41 14.49 8.30 3.97
C ILE A 41 13.24 9.17 4.17
N LEU A 42 13.14 9.78 5.35
CA LEU A 42 12.11 10.77 5.66
C LEU A 42 12.63 12.16 5.32
N ARG A 43 11.95 12.86 4.41
CA ARG A 43 12.25 14.27 4.13
C ARG A 43 11.61 15.18 5.19
N PRO A 44 12.20 16.34 5.53
CA PRO A 44 11.64 17.26 6.52
C PRO A 44 10.17 17.66 6.26
N GLU A 45 9.80 17.75 4.99
CA GLU A 45 8.47 18.12 4.50
C GLU A 45 7.51 16.92 4.33
N ALA A 46 7.97 15.70 4.63
CA ALA A 46 7.16 14.50 4.51
C ALA A 46 5.92 14.58 5.44
N ARG A 47 4.79 14.12 4.92
CA ARG A 47 3.54 13.99 5.68
C ARG A 47 3.20 12.51 5.81
N ALA A 48 2.74 12.11 6.99
CA ALA A 48 2.06 10.84 7.14
C ALA A 48 0.71 10.93 6.41
N CYS A 49 0.45 10.00 5.50
CA CYS A 49 -0.77 9.95 4.71
C CYS A 49 -1.49 8.63 4.98
N VAL A 50 -2.82 8.69 5.05
CA VAL A 50 -3.68 7.50 5.11
C VAL A 50 -4.52 7.47 3.84
N PHE A 51 -4.45 6.37 3.11
CA PHE A 51 -5.28 6.12 1.93
C PHE A 51 -6.26 5.00 2.26
N SER A 52 -7.55 5.30 2.18
CA SER A 52 -8.63 4.33 2.41
C SER A 52 -9.48 4.21 1.15
N ALA A 53 -9.83 2.98 0.79
CA ALA A 53 -10.68 2.65 -0.35
C ALA A 53 -11.68 1.55 0.05
N ALA A 54 -12.71 1.34 -0.78
CA ALA A 54 -13.78 0.36 -0.55
C ALA A 54 -14.46 0.49 0.82
N ILE A 55 -14.71 1.73 1.26
CA ILE A 55 -15.61 1.97 2.39
C ILE A 55 -17.01 1.46 2.04
N HIS A 56 -17.39 1.56 0.77
CA HIS A 56 -18.49 0.81 0.20
C HIS A 56 -17.95 -0.37 -0.63
N GLY A 57 -18.56 -1.55 -0.49
CA GLY A 57 -18.05 -2.78 -1.10
C GLY A 57 -18.15 -2.86 -2.64
N ASN A 58 -18.80 -1.89 -3.29
CA ASN A 58 -18.94 -1.81 -4.74
C ASN A 58 -17.97 -0.81 -5.40
N GLU A 59 -17.11 -0.14 -4.63
CA GLU A 59 -16.15 0.85 -5.14
C GLU A 59 -14.80 0.18 -5.47
N THR A 60 -14.71 -0.46 -6.64
CA THR A 60 -13.51 -1.21 -7.04
C THR A 60 -12.40 -0.34 -7.60
N ALA A 61 -12.72 0.73 -8.33
CA ALA A 61 -11.72 1.57 -9.00
C ALA A 61 -10.66 2.18 -8.05
N PRO A 62 -11.02 2.71 -6.86
CA PRO A 62 -10.02 3.18 -5.90
C PRO A 62 -9.14 2.05 -5.34
N VAL A 63 -9.67 0.83 -5.23
CA VAL A 63 -8.93 -0.35 -4.73
C VAL A 63 -7.89 -0.79 -5.76
N GLU A 64 -8.28 -0.88 -7.03
CA GLU A 64 -7.39 -1.23 -8.14
C GLU A 64 -6.23 -0.23 -8.23
N LEU A 65 -6.52 1.07 -8.11
CA LEU A 65 -5.50 2.12 -8.10
C LEU A 65 -4.48 1.96 -6.96
N LEU A 66 -4.93 1.59 -5.76
CA LEU A 66 -4.01 1.30 -4.65
C LEU A 66 -3.16 0.06 -4.93
N GLY A 67 -3.73 -1.00 -5.51
CA GLY A 67 -2.99 -2.20 -5.93
C GLY A 67 -1.87 -1.88 -6.93
N ASP A 68 -2.16 -1.02 -7.92
CA ASP A 68 -1.18 -0.55 -8.89
C ASP A 68 -0.06 0.27 -8.24
N TRP A 69 -0.38 1.13 -7.28
CA TRP A 69 0.62 1.91 -6.54
C TRP A 69 1.55 1.01 -5.72
N LEU A 70 1.00 0.00 -5.03
CA LEU A 70 1.80 -0.96 -4.28
C LEU A 70 2.71 -1.79 -5.20
N SER A 71 2.20 -2.19 -6.35
CA SER A 71 2.98 -2.88 -7.38
C SER A 71 4.10 -2.00 -7.94
N ALA A 72 3.84 -0.70 -8.14
CA ALA A 72 4.84 0.28 -8.54
C ALA A 72 5.92 0.46 -7.47
N LEU A 73 5.55 0.56 -6.19
CA LEU A 73 6.48 0.66 -5.06
C LEU A 73 7.36 -0.58 -4.92
N ALA A 74 6.78 -1.78 -5.07
CA ALA A 74 7.53 -3.03 -5.06
C ALA A 74 8.61 -3.06 -6.15
N ALA A 75 8.31 -2.46 -7.31
CA ALA A 75 9.22 -2.34 -8.45
C ALA A 75 10.11 -1.09 -8.41
N CYS A 76 10.15 -0.36 -7.29
CA CYS A 76 10.91 0.88 -7.13
C CYS A 76 10.57 1.97 -8.15
N ARG A 77 9.32 2.03 -8.61
CA ARG A 77 8.82 3.07 -9.52
C ARG A 77 8.19 4.21 -8.73
N THR A 78 8.36 5.43 -9.24
CA THR A 78 7.67 6.61 -8.73
C THR A 78 6.27 6.65 -9.32
N PHE A 79 5.27 6.97 -8.49
CA PHE A 79 3.92 7.31 -8.92
C PHE A 79 3.53 8.65 -8.30
N ARG A 80 2.66 9.40 -8.99
CA ARG A 80 2.18 10.71 -8.54
C ARG A 80 0.67 10.67 -8.51
N CYS A 81 0.08 10.61 -7.32
CA CYS A 81 -1.32 10.95 -7.14
C CYS A 81 -1.43 12.48 -7.08
N THR A 82 -2.20 13.08 -7.99
CA THR A 82 -2.52 14.51 -7.92
C THR A 82 -4.00 14.63 -7.60
N VAL A 83 -4.33 14.99 -6.36
CA VAL A 83 -5.69 15.38 -6.01
C VAL A 83 -5.89 16.78 -6.60
N ARG A 84 -6.67 16.86 -7.67
CA ARG A 84 -7.13 18.15 -8.21
C ARG A 84 -8.42 18.49 -7.49
N TYR A 85 -8.40 19.59 -6.76
CA TYR A 85 -9.59 20.22 -6.18
C TYR A 85 -10.26 21.08 -7.24
#